data_AF-A0A8C7QVG0-F1
#
_entry.id   AF-A0A8C7QVG0-F1
#
_cell.length_a   1.000
_cell.length_b   1.000
_cell.length_c   1.000
_cell.angle_alpha   90.00
_cell.angle_beta   90.00
_cell.angle_gamma   90.00
#
_symmetry.space_group_name_H-M   'P 1'
#
loop_
_entity.id
_entity.type
_entity.pdbx_description
1 polymer ?
#
loop_
_entity_poly.entity_id
_entity_poly.type
_entity_poly.pdbx_seq_one_letter_code
_entity_poly.pdbx_strand_id
1 'polypeptide(L)'
;MTVFVVKGPRKSSSMSELMSGRRSTSRKSPLRQSGRFFTSSAAWASATTVSHRGPQHLQHQGPTETEQLQLSKEEKEEAECQRKFRAVPVPGHVFLPLYDEMTQVRQKERREGHEQRRDFLLSMQKPFSFLERDEKKREKLMQMISTVAQSQKATNVRKPIPKAIKDHTVSEHLKEEELRRKVRIQLRAQETLRKSTAPIENQTHTENPESRTAQRTKKEVLAFLDQKPTFQPKTNSQVPDFDRLHKAFQRESLKRAERKNVTKCQPFHLRTSILPSRPSRSSSEKEQEPIVSAVLKRSNSFGGLTSLSTDTLPTYITDAARKRCMAIRKSVEQKESKEQESTEWMRRHRKRSQAMKKTVAVRAKVMDPHSSLKEVYHEKLKQHREADQQRTREYKKELQDIKARVTVRPYLFEQVSQKNAKADAERIYRDKLREAGLNEQFVKTKGEDWKSTDAMCYSSIYNVALHNTVRLL
;
A
#
# COMPACT_ATOMS: atom_id res chain seq x y z
N MET A 1 42.51 33.38 -18.89
CA MET A 1 41.50 32.50 -19.50
C MET A 1 40.80 31.71 -18.40
N THR A 2 39.63 32.16 -17.99
CA THR A 2 38.83 31.58 -16.89
C THR A 2 37.89 30.53 -17.46
N VAL A 3 38.08 29.27 -17.06
CA VAL A 3 37.21 28.15 -17.45
C VAL A 3 36.08 28.03 -16.42
N PHE A 4 34.86 28.36 -16.83
CA PHE A 4 33.64 28.10 -16.06
C PHE A 4 33.25 26.62 -16.18
N VAL A 5 33.30 25.88 -15.06
CA VAL A 5 32.71 24.54 -14.97
C VAL A 5 31.28 24.67 -14.44
N VAL A 6 30.31 24.57 -15.34
CA VAL A 6 28.87 24.51 -15.02
C VAL A 6 28.55 23.10 -14.52
N LYS A 7 28.23 22.97 -13.23
CA LYS A 7 27.64 21.76 -12.65
C LYS A 7 26.15 21.70 -13.01
N GLY A 8 25.77 20.72 -13.83
CA GLY A 8 24.38 20.45 -14.19
C GLY A 8 23.51 19.96 -13.01
N PRO A 9 22.18 20.06 -13.13
CA PRO A 9 21.26 19.72 -12.05
C PRO A 9 21.20 18.21 -11.79
N ARG A 10 21.17 17.86 -10.50
CA ARG A 10 20.97 16.50 -10.00
C ARG A 10 19.53 16.05 -10.27
N LYS A 11 19.39 14.83 -10.77
CA LYS A 11 18.12 14.11 -11.00
C LYS A 11 17.34 14.02 -9.68
N SER A 12 16.16 14.64 -9.61
CA SER A 12 15.20 14.42 -8.54
C SER A 12 14.31 13.22 -8.87
N SER A 13 14.13 12.37 -7.87
CA SER A 13 13.25 11.21 -7.87
C SER A 13 11.79 11.63 -8.06
N SER A 14 11.12 10.99 -9.02
CA SER A 14 9.67 11.12 -9.24
C SER A 14 8.91 10.63 -8.01
N MET A 15 8.30 11.56 -7.27
CA MET A 15 7.26 11.25 -6.28
C MET A 15 5.91 11.19 -6.99
N SER A 16 5.28 10.02 -6.98
CA SER A 16 3.88 9.85 -7.36
C SER A 16 2.99 10.26 -6.18
N GLU A 17 2.33 11.41 -6.29
CA GLU A 17 1.23 11.82 -5.42
C GLU A 17 -0.01 10.96 -5.75
N LEU A 18 -0.52 10.25 -4.75
CA LEU A 18 -1.77 9.51 -4.82
C LEU A 18 -2.92 10.50 -4.63
N MET A 19 -3.63 10.81 -5.72
CA MET A 19 -4.94 11.44 -5.66
C MET A 19 -5.98 10.43 -5.21
N SER A 20 -6.65 10.76 -4.10
CA SER A 20 -7.80 10.04 -3.59
C SER A 20 -9.03 10.30 -4.47
N GLY A 21 -9.33 9.39 -5.41
CA GLY A 21 -10.61 9.35 -6.10
C GLY A 21 -11.62 8.51 -5.32
N ARG A 22 -12.53 9.18 -4.60
CA ARG A 22 -13.73 8.57 -4.01
C ARG A 22 -14.61 8.06 -5.16
N ARG A 23 -14.86 6.75 -5.24
CA ARG A 23 -15.98 6.22 -6.04
C ARG A 23 -16.66 5.08 -5.27
N SER A 24 -17.83 5.39 -4.73
CA SER A 24 -18.76 4.44 -4.16
C SER A 24 -19.35 3.57 -5.27
N THR A 25 -19.22 2.25 -5.16
CA THR A 25 -20.16 1.33 -5.80
C THR A 25 -20.51 0.25 -4.78
N SER A 26 -21.78 0.20 -4.42
CA SER A 26 -22.38 -0.89 -3.66
C SER A 26 -22.51 -2.11 -4.59
N ARG A 27 -22.02 -3.26 -4.15
CA ARG A 27 -22.51 -4.57 -4.60
C ARG A 27 -22.33 -5.57 -3.45
N LYS A 28 -23.47 -6.00 -2.92
CA LYS A 28 -23.61 -7.07 -1.93
C LYS A 28 -23.32 -8.42 -2.60
N SER A 29 -22.61 -9.29 -1.92
CA SER A 29 -22.57 -10.74 -2.19
C SER A 29 -22.12 -11.51 -0.93
N PRO A 30 -22.51 -12.78 -0.77
CA PRO A 30 -22.91 -13.32 0.52
C PRO A 30 -21.80 -14.03 1.29
N LEU A 31 -22.03 -14.05 2.60
CA LEU A 31 -21.37 -14.82 3.65
C LEU A 31 -21.27 -16.30 3.29
N ARG A 32 -20.05 -16.85 3.21
CA ARG A 32 -19.82 -18.30 3.14
C ARG A 32 -19.04 -18.71 4.38
N GLN A 33 -19.73 -19.44 5.26
CA GLN A 33 -19.19 -20.02 6.48
C GLN A 33 -18.15 -21.10 6.13
N SER A 34 -16.96 -21.02 6.73
CA SER A 34 -15.98 -22.10 6.68
C SER A 34 -16.16 -23.01 7.91
N GLY A 35 -16.53 -24.26 7.65
CA GLY A 35 -16.61 -25.32 8.64
C GLY A 35 -15.21 -25.71 9.13
N ARG A 36 -15.10 -25.93 10.44
CA ARG A 36 -13.92 -26.44 11.13
C ARG A 36 -13.79 -27.94 10.87
N PHE A 37 -12.61 -28.40 10.46
CA PHE A 37 -12.26 -29.82 10.51
C PHE A 37 -11.75 -30.15 11.92
N PHE A 38 -12.50 -30.96 12.66
CA PHE A 38 -12.01 -31.66 13.85
C PHE A 38 -11.57 -33.06 13.41
N THR A 39 -10.29 -33.37 13.59
CA THR A 39 -9.76 -34.73 13.49
C THR A 39 -9.78 -35.35 14.88
N SER A 40 -10.73 -36.25 15.17
CA SER A 40 -10.68 -37.15 16.32
C SER A 40 -10.31 -38.55 15.85
N SER A 41 -9.12 -39.00 16.21
CA SER A 41 -8.72 -40.40 16.17
C SER A 41 -9.36 -41.11 17.38
N ALA A 42 -10.18 -42.13 17.14
CA ALA A 42 -10.65 -43.04 18.17
C ALA A 42 -10.32 -44.47 17.71
N ALA A 43 -9.37 -45.10 18.42
CA ALA A 43 -8.98 -46.48 18.24
C ALA A 43 -10.05 -47.40 18.86
N TRP A 44 -10.50 -48.39 18.09
CA TRP A 44 -11.34 -49.48 18.59
C TRP A 44 -10.46 -50.58 19.17
N ALA A 45 -10.65 -50.89 20.45
CA ALA A 45 -10.20 -52.13 21.06
C ALA A 45 -11.40 -53.09 21.09
N SER A 46 -11.26 -54.24 20.45
CA SER A 46 -12.23 -55.33 20.50
C SER A 46 -11.95 -56.20 21.72
N ALA A 47 -12.97 -56.43 22.55
CA ALA A 47 -12.93 -57.44 23.60
C ALA A 47 -14.07 -58.44 23.35
N THR A 48 -13.68 -59.69 23.12
CA THR A 48 -14.54 -60.85 22.93
C THR A 48 -15.16 -61.27 24.26
N THR A 49 -16.48 -61.43 24.33
CA THR A 49 -17.13 -62.32 25.29
C THR A 49 -18.20 -63.16 24.60
N VAL A 50 -18.14 -64.46 24.87
CA VAL A 50 -19.06 -65.49 24.40
C VAL A 50 -20.14 -65.70 25.46
N SER A 51 -21.42 -65.76 25.07
CA SER A 51 -22.36 -66.75 25.63
C SER A 51 -23.71 -66.83 24.91
N HIS A 52 -24.17 -68.07 24.83
CA HIS A 52 -25.38 -68.64 24.25
C HIS A 52 -26.72 -67.99 24.66
N ARG A 53 -27.72 -68.06 23.75
CA ARG A 53 -29.09 -68.56 24.02
C ARG A 53 -29.90 -68.75 22.73
N GLY A 54 -30.84 -69.69 22.77
CA GLY A 54 -31.51 -70.36 21.64
C GLY A 54 -32.54 -69.55 20.83
N PRO A 55 -33.19 -70.19 19.84
CA PRO A 55 -34.01 -69.51 18.85
C PRO A 55 -35.41 -69.24 19.40
N GLN A 56 -35.77 -67.97 19.51
CA GLN A 56 -37.15 -67.53 19.69
C GLN A 56 -37.59 -66.79 18.43
N HIS A 57 -38.64 -67.35 17.83
CA HIS A 57 -39.47 -66.78 16.79
C HIS A 57 -39.96 -65.39 17.23
N LEU A 58 -39.56 -64.33 16.52
CA LEU A 58 -40.12 -62.98 16.68
C LEU A 58 -40.31 -62.34 15.31
N GLN A 59 -41.50 -61.80 15.17
CA GLN A 59 -42.10 -61.27 13.96
C GLN A 59 -41.33 -60.07 13.40
N HIS A 60 -41.38 -59.91 12.08
CA HIS A 60 -40.85 -58.77 11.35
C HIS A 60 -41.43 -57.44 11.91
N GLN A 61 -40.62 -56.71 12.68
CA GLN A 61 -40.83 -55.29 12.89
C GLN A 61 -40.23 -54.54 11.70
N GLY A 62 -40.96 -53.56 11.17
CA GLY A 62 -40.50 -52.69 10.09
C GLY A 62 -39.24 -51.92 10.48
N PRO A 63 -38.50 -51.39 9.48
CA PRO A 63 -37.19 -50.83 9.71
C PRO A 63 -37.25 -49.65 10.68
N THR A 64 -36.37 -49.67 11.67
CA THR A 64 -36.23 -48.60 12.66
C THR A 64 -35.74 -47.31 11.99
N GLU A 65 -36.05 -46.13 12.57
CA GLU A 65 -35.68 -44.82 11.98
C GLU A 65 -34.18 -44.70 11.66
N THR A 66 -33.33 -45.41 12.40
CA THR A 66 -31.89 -45.51 12.17
C THR A 66 -31.52 -46.24 10.87
N GLU A 67 -32.28 -47.27 10.50
CA GLU A 67 -32.08 -48.00 9.24
C GLU A 67 -32.51 -47.16 8.04
N GLN A 68 -33.59 -46.39 8.18
CA GLN A 68 -34.02 -45.43 7.14
C GLN A 68 -32.98 -44.33 6.91
N LEU A 69 -32.34 -43.84 7.98
CA LEU A 69 -31.25 -42.87 7.87
C LEU A 69 -30.00 -43.46 7.22
N GLN A 70 -29.69 -44.73 7.47
CA GLN A 70 -28.57 -45.44 6.84
C GLN A 70 -28.84 -45.65 5.35
N LEU A 71 -30.02 -46.13 4.97
CA LEU A 71 -30.43 -46.27 3.56
C LEU A 71 -30.40 -44.92 2.83
N SER A 72 -30.91 -43.85 3.45
CA SER A 72 -30.83 -42.49 2.87
C SER A 72 -29.40 -41.98 2.70
N LYS A 73 -28.46 -42.46 3.52
CA LYS A 73 -27.05 -42.10 3.43
C LYS A 73 -26.37 -42.91 2.32
N GLU A 74 -26.64 -44.19 2.23
CA GLU A 74 -26.16 -45.08 1.17
C GLU A 74 -26.65 -44.62 -0.21
N GLU A 75 -27.93 -44.26 -0.35
CA GLU A 75 -28.47 -43.69 -1.59
C GLU A 75 -27.76 -42.39 -2.02
N LYS A 76 -27.36 -41.55 -1.06
CA LYS A 76 -26.59 -40.32 -1.33
C LYS A 76 -25.15 -40.64 -1.73
N GLU A 77 -24.52 -41.60 -1.08
CA GLU A 77 -23.15 -42.05 -1.39
C GLU A 77 -23.09 -42.72 -2.78
N GLU A 78 -24.10 -43.52 -3.15
CA GLU A 78 -24.25 -44.10 -4.48
C GLU A 78 -24.50 -43.02 -5.56
N ALA A 79 -25.33 -42.02 -5.27
CA ALA A 79 -25.54 -40.87 -6.15
C ALA A 79 -24.28 -40.03 -6.34
N GLU A 80 -23.44 -39.91 -5.31
CA GLU A 80 -22.13 -39.25 -5.40
C GLU A 80 -21.13 -40.08 -6.21
N CYS A 81 -21.11 -41.41 -6.06
CA CYS A 81 -20.28 -42.32 -6.85
C CYS A 81 -20.67 -42.36 -8.34
N GLN A 82 -21.95 -42.18 -8.66
CA GLN A 82 -22.44 -42.05 -10.04
C GLN A 82 -22.06 -40.70 -10.68
N ARG A 83 -21.63 -39.71 -9.89
CA ARG A 83 -21.24 -38.39 -10.39
C ARG A 83 -19.85 -38.44 -11.02
N LYS A 84 -19.79 -38.49 -12.35
CA LYS A 84 -18.54 -38.39 -13.11
C LYS A 84 -17.87 -37.04 -12.83
N PHE A 85 -16.75 -37.06 -12.12
CA PHE A 85 -15.99 -35.87 -11.76
C PHE A 85 -15.51 -35.15 -13.04
N ARG A 86 -16.07 -33.97 -13.30
CA ARG A 86 -15.62 -33.08 -14.37
C ARG A 86 -15.12 -31.80 -13.73
N ALA A 87 -14.05 -31.24 -14.30
CA ALA A 87 -13.54 -29.95 -13.86
C ALA A 87 -14.63 -28.88 -14.01
N VAL A 88 -14.75 -28.01 -13.00
CA VAL A 88 -15.61 -26.82 -13.09
C VAL A 88 -15.07 -25.96 -14.24
N PRO A 89 -15.93 -25.52 -15.19
CA PRO A 89 -15.48 -24.71 -16.30
C PRO A 89 -14.81 -23.43 -15.78
N VAL A 90 -13.80 -22.97 -16.52
CA VAL A 90 -13.02 -21.79 -16.13
C VAL A 90 -13.98 -20.61 -15.97
N PRO A 91 -13.93 -19.89 -14.83
CA PRO A 91 -14.79 -18.74 -14.59
C PRO A 91 -14.73 -17.72 -15.73
N GLY A 92 -15.90 -17.18 -16.12
CA GLY A 92 -16.04 -16.28 -17.27
C GLY A 92 -15.12 -15.04 -17.26
N HIS A 93 -14.73 -14.56 -16.08
CA HIS A 93 -13.86 -13.39 -15.93
C HIS A 93 -12.43 -13.60 -16.45
N VAL A 94 -12.00 -14.85 -16.62
CA VAL A 94 -10.68 -15.19 -17.17
C VAL A 94 -10.62 -14.94 -18.69
N PHE A 95 -11.77 -14.91 -19.37
CA PHE A 95 -11.86 -14.62 -20.80
C PHE A 95 -11.95 -13.12 -21.11
N LEU A 96 -12.00 -12.26 -20.09
CA LEU A 96 -12.03 -10.81 -20.28
C LEU A 96 -10.59 -10.27 -20.46
N PRO A 97 -10.32 -9.43 -21.48
CA PRO A 97 -9.01 -8.85 -21.74
C PRO A 97 -8.69 -7.68 -20.79
N LEU A 98 -8.85 -7.90 -19.49
CA LEU A 98 -8.70 -6.88 -18.44
C LEU A 98 -7.31 -6.21 -18.45
N TYR A 99 -6.29 -6.96 -18.87
CA TYR A 99 -4.92 -6.44 -18.98
C TYR A 99 -4.81 -5.30 -20.00
N ASP A 100 -5.52 -5.39 -21.12
CA ASP A 100 -5.45 -4.38 -22.19
C ASP A 100 -6.14 -3.09 -21.74
N GLU A 101 -7.28 -3.21 -21.07
CA GLU A 101 -7.99 -2.07 -20.46
C GLU A 101 -7.12 -1.37 -19.40
N MET A 102 -6.51 -2.14 -18.49
CA MET A 102 -5.58 -1.60 -17.49
C MET A 102 -4.34 -0.94 -18.12
N THR A 103 -3.93 -1.39 -19.29
CA THR A 103 -2.78 -0.83 -20.01
C THR A 103 -3.16 0.48 -20.69
N GLN A 104 -4.34 0.57 -21.30
CA GLN A 104 -4.86 1.79 -21.92
C GLN A 104 -5.06 2.90 -20.89
N VAL A 105 -5.65 2.59 -19.72
CA VAL A 105 -5.81 3.57 -18.62
C VAL A 105 -4.44 4.12 -18.18
N ARG A 106 -3.46 3.23 -17.93
CA ARG A 106 -2.10 3.65 -17.54
C ARG A 106 -1.35 4.42 -18.63
N GLN A 107 -1.66 4.19 -19.90
CA GLN A 107 -1.10 4.99 -20.99
C GLN A 107 -1.70 6.39 -21.03
N LYS A 108 -3.01 6.52 -20.80
CA LYS A 108 -3.71 7.80 -20.73
C LYS A 108 -3.19 8.66 -19.58
N GLU A 109 -3.08 8.08 -18.37
CA GLU A 109 -2.51 8.76 -17.20
C GLU A 109 -1.07 9.24 -17.45
N ARG A 110 -0.25 8.44 -18.16
CA ARG A 110 1.11 8.83 -18.54
C ARG A 110 1.12 10.02 -19.50
N ARG A 111 0.20 10.07 -20.47
CA ARG A 111 0.10 11.17 -21.43
C ARG A 111 -0.31 12.46 -20.72
N GLU A 112 -1.35 12.39 -19.90
CA GLU A 112 -1.84 13.53 -19.12
C GLU A 112 -0.75 14.07 -18.17
N GLY A 113 -0.02 13.19 -17.49
CA GLY A 113 1.10 13.59 -16.63
C GLY A 113 2.29 14.19 -17.40
N HIS A 114 2.45 13.87 -18.69
CA HIS A 114 3.47 14.47 -19.55
C HIS A 114 3.05 15.85 -20.04
N GLU A 115 1.79 16.00 -20.44
CA GLU A 115 1.18 17.28 -20.85
C GLU A 115 1.20 18.29 -19.70
N GLN A 116 0.74 17.91 -18.50
CA GLN A 116 0.77 18.78 -17.33
C GLN A 116 2.20 19.28 -17.00
N ARG A 117 3.20 18.40 -17.15
CA ARG A 117 4.60 18.74 -16.89
C ARG A 117 5.17 19.64 -17.97
N ARG A 118 4.80 19.40 -19.23
CA ARG A 118 5.13 20.28 -20.36
C ARG A 118 4.54 21.67 -20.13
N ASP A 119 3.26 21.76 -19.80
CA ASP A 119 2.56 23.03 -19.60
C ASP A 119 3.11 23.80 -18.40
N PHE A 120 3.42 23.10 -17.31
CA PHE A 120 4.11 23.69 -16.17
C PHE A 120 5.48 24.27 -16.56
N LEU A 121 6.29 23.51 -17.30
CA LEU A 121 7.61 23.98 -17.76
C LEU A 121 7.49 25.19 -18.69
N LEU A 122 6.50 25.20 -19.59
CA LEU A 122 6.21 26.32 -20.47
C LEU A 122 5.76 27.56 -19.67
N SER A 123 4.95 27.38 -18.62
CA SER A 123 4.54 28.49 -17.75
C SER A 123 5.71 29.11 -16.95
N MET A 124 6.71 28.29 -16.59
CA MET A 124 7.91 28.76 -15.90
C MET A 124 8.92 29.43 -16.84
N GLN A 125 8.81 29.18 -18.14
CA GLN A 125 9.69 29.76 -19.14
C GLN A 125 9.32 31.23 -19.34
N LYS A 126 10.13 32.15 -18.77
CA LYS A 126 10.11 33.56 -19.17
C LYS A 126 10.72 33.67 -20.58
N PRO A 127 9.97 34.06 -21.61
CA PRO A 127 10.56 34.28 -22.93
C PRO A 127 11.62 35.39 -22.82
N PHE A 128 12.75 35.21 -23.49
CA PHE A 128 13.75 36.28 -23.61
C PHE A 128 13.08 37.50 -24.28
N SER A 129 13.49 38.72 -23.91
CA SER A 129 12.93 39.97 -24.48
C SER A 129 13.06 40.07 -26.00
N PHE A 130 13.88 39.22 -26.61
CA PHE A 130 13.99 39.06 -28.05
C PHE A 130 12.80 38.33 -28.68
N LEU A 131 12.24 37.30 -28.03
CA LEU A 131 11.07 36.57 -28.53
C LEU A 131 9.83 37.46 -28.57
N GLU A 132 9.59 38.26 -27.52
CA GLU A 132 8.48 39.22 -27.50
C GLU A 132 8.67 40.33 -28.57
N ARG A 133 9.91 40.76 -28.82
CA ARG A 133 10.23 41.72 -29.89
C ARG A 133 9.97 41.12 -31.28
N ASP A 134 10.36 39.87 -31.50
CA ASP A 134 10.19 39.19 -32.77
C ASP A 134 8.73 38.78 -33.03
N GLU A 135 8.00 38.36 -31.99
CA GLU A 135 6.55 38.17 -32.06
C GLU A 135 5.85 39.49 -32.37
N LYS A 136 6.17 40.60 -31.69
CA LYS A 136 5.62 41.92 -32.04
C LYS A 136 5.98 42.36 -33.46
N LYS A 137 7.19 42.07 -33.95
CA LYS A 137 7.56 42.35 -35.35
C LYS A 137 6.75 41.48 -36.32
N ARG A 138 6.54 40.20 -36.00
CA ARG A 138 5.77 39.27 -36.81
C ARG A 138 4.27 39.61 -36.80
N GLU A 139 3.73 40.01 -35.66
CA GLU A 139 2.36 40.53 -35.52
C GLU A 139 2.20 41.85 -36.27
N LYS A 140 3.14 42.79 -36.18
CA LYS A 140 3.15 44.01 -36.99
C LYS A 140 3.24 43.71 -38.48
N LEU A 141 4.01 42.71 -38.88
CA LEU A 141 4.09 42.24 -40.27
C LEU A 141 2.74 41.65 -40.71
N MET A 142 2.12 40.80 -39.88
CA MET A 142 0.79 40.23 -40.15
C MET A 142 -0.30 41.29 -40.18
N GLN A 143 -0.23 42.30 -39.31
CA GLN A 143 -1.11 43.46 -39.33
C GLN A 143 -0.89 44.31 -40.57
N MET A 144 0.37 44.58 -40.97
CA MET A 144 0.67 45.27 -42.23
C MET A 144 0.19 44.49 -43.45
N ILE A 145 0.33 43.16 -43.47
CA ILE A 145 -0.18 42.32 -44.56
C ILE A 145 -1.72 42.35 -44.57
N SER A 146 -2.35 42.32 -43.40
CA SER A 146 -3.81 42.42 -43.25
C SER A 146 -4.33 43.81 -43.67
N THR A 147 -3.66 44.89 -43.29
CA THR A 147 -4.04 46.26 -43.68
C THR A 147 -3.75 46.53 -45.16
N VAL A 148 -2.69 45.96 -45.73
CA VAL A 148 -2.43 45.98 -47.18
C VAL A 148 -3.47 45.16 -47.95
N ALA A 149 -3.97 44.05 -47.37
CA ALA A 149 -5.08 43.30 -47.95
C ALA A 149 -6.42 44.07 -47.86
N GLN A 150 -6.62 44.86 -46.80
CA GLN A 150 -7.83 45.69 -46.60
C GLN A 150 -7.79 47.02 -47.38
N SER A 151 -6.61 47.61 -47.62
CA SER A 151 -6.44 48.85 -48.38
C SER A 151 -6.53 48.68 -49.91
N GLN A 152 -6.66 47.44 -50.40
CA GLN A 152 -6.96 47.15 -51.82
C GLN A 152 -8.44 47.35 -52.22
N LYS A 153 -9.23 48.08 -51.42
CA LYS A 153 -10.59 48.49 -51.78
C LYS A 153 -10.76 49.97 -52.13
N ALA A 154 -9.69 50.74 -52.33
CA ALA A 154 -9.82 52.12 -52.81
C ALA A 154 -8.84 52.48 -53.93
N THR A 155 -9.42 53.09 -54.96
CA THR A 155 -8.85 53.92 -56.04
C THR A 155 -7.85 53.27 -57.00
N ASN A 156 -8.47 52.72 -58.03
CA ASN A 156 -7.98 52.45 -59.37
C ASN A 156 -7.18 53.62 -60.00
N VAL A 157 -5.84 53.56 -59.94
CA VAL A 157 -4.94 54.03 -61.01
C VAL A 157 -3.69 53.13 -61.01
N ARG A 158 -3.78 51.95 -61.62
CA ARG A 158 -2.61 51.10 -61.87
C ARG A 158 -2.12 51.38 -63.29
N LYS A 159 -0.89 51.86 -63.43
CA LYS A 159 -0.17 51.76 -64.71
C LYS A 159 -0.24 50.29 -65.14
N PRO A 160 -0.67 49.97 -66.38
CA PRO A 160 -0.80 48.59 -66.79
C PRO A 160 0.56 47.93 -66.66
N ILE A 161 0.62 46.86 -65.86
CA ILE A 161 1.82 46.03 -65.72
C ILE A 161 2.24 45.63 -67.15
N PRO A 162 3.49 45.88 -67.56
CA PRO A 162 3.97 45.53 -68.90
C PRO A 162 3.61 44.09 -69.24
N LYS A 163 3.09 43.84 -70.44
CA LYS A 163 2.62 42.51 -70.87
C LYS A 163 3.68 41.42 -70.69
N ALA A 164 4.96 41.78 -70.83
CA ALA A 164 6.12 40.93 -70.56
C ALA A 164 6.18 40.31 -69.14
N ILE A 165 5.54 40.92 -68.13
CA ILE A 165 5.49 40.37 -66.76
C ILE A 165 4.26 39.46 -66.56
N LYS A 166 3.25 39.57 -67.43
CA LYS A 166 2.05 38.72 -67.42
C LYS A 166 2.18 37.46 -68.28
N ASP A 167 3.27 37.33 -69.03
CA ASP A 167 3.53 36.13 -69.82
C ASP A 167 3.76 34.94 -68.88
N HIS A 168 2.95 33.89 -69.05
CA HIS A 168 3.03 32.66 -68.26
C HIS A 168 4.45 32.05 -68.30
N THR A 169 5.17 32.27 -69.39
CA THR A 169 6.56 31.84 -69.57
C THR A 169 7.52 32.46 -68.55
N VAL A 170 7.30 33.71 -68.13
CA VAL A 170 8.13 34.38 -67.12
C VAL A 170 7.84 33.84 -65.73
N SER A 171 6.58 33.51 -65.44
CA SER A 171 6.20 32.83 -64.19
C SER A 171 6.83 31.43 -64.10
N GLU A 172 6.80 30.67 -65.20
CA GLU A 172 7.43 29.35 -65.27
C GLU A 172 8.96 29.45 -65.16
N HIS A 173 9.58 30.43 -65.83
CA HIS A 173 11.02 30.68 -65.73
C HIS A 173 11.45 31.00 -64.29
N LEU A 174 10.67 31.80 -63.56
CA LEU A 174 10.94 32.09 -62.14
C LEU A 174 10.83 30.85 -61.25
N LYS A 175 9.81 30.00 -61.48
CA LYS A 175 9.66 28.72 -60.76
C LYS A 175 10.83 27.78 -61.07
N GLU A 176 11.25 27.72 -62.33
CA GLU A 176 12.37 26.90 -62.78
C GLU A 176 13.69 27.40 -62.17
N GLU A 177 13.92 28.71 -62.13
CA GLU A 177 15.10 29.30 -61.50
C GLU A 177 15.12 29.04 -59.99
N GLU A 178 13.97 29.08 -59.32
CA GLU A 178 13.84 28.73 -57.91
C GLU A 178 14.12 27.24 -57.65
N LEU A 179 13.67 26.35 -58.54
CA LEU A 179 14.02 24.93 -58.53
C LEU A 179 15.53 24.74 -58.72
N ARG A 180 16.14 25.38 -59.71
CA ARG A 180 17.60 25.36 -59.94
C ARG A 180 18.37 25.91 -58.73
N ARG A 181 17.85 26.93 -58.05
CA ARG A 181 18.40 27.45 -56.79
C ARG A 181 18.30 26.42 -55.66
N LYS A 182 17.15 25.76 -55.49
CA LYS A 182 16.95 24.70 -54.49
C LYS A 182 17.91 23.53 -54.74
N VAL A 183 18.06 23.11 -55.99
CA VAL A 183 19.02 22.06 -56.39
C VAL A 183 20.45 22.49 -56.06
N ARG A 184 20.86 23.73 -56.36
CA ARG A 184 22.20 24.24 -55.98
C ARG A 184 22.43 24.26 -54.47
N ILE A 185 21.42 24.65 -53.69
CA ILE A 185 21.51 24.68 -52.22
C ILE A 185 21.63 23.26 -51.67
N GLN A 186 20.82 22.32 -52.17
CA GLN A 186 20.89 20.91 -51.80
C GLN A 186 22.24 20.30 -52.17
N LEU A 187 22.75 20.57 -53.37
CA LEU A 187 24.05 20.10 -53.83
C LEU A 187 25.18 20.65 -52.94
N ARG A 188 25.16 21.96 -52.63
CA ARG A 188 26.11 22.58 -51.69
C ARG A 188 26.01 21.95 -50.30
N ALA A 189 24.81 21.71 -49.80
CA ALA A 189 24.60 21.09 -48.48
C ALA A 189 25.13 19.64 -48.45
N GLN A 190 24.88 18.88 -49.51
CA GLN A 190 25.37 17.51 -49.65
C GLN A 190 26.90 17.48 -49.78
N GLU A 191 27.49 18.39 -50.55
CA GLU A 191 28.94 18.52 -50.67
C GLU A 191 29.58 18.92 -49.33
N THR A 192 28.96 19.84 -48.60
CA THR A 192 29.39 20.22 -47.25
C THR A 192 29.31 19.04 -46.29
N LEU A 193 28.23 18.25 -46.35
CA LEU A 193 28.08 17.01 -45.57
C LEU A 193 29.15 15.99 -45.95
N ARG A 194 29.42 15.78 -47.24
CA ARG A 194 30.46 14.85 -47.72
C ARG A 194 31.85 15.29 -47.24
N LYS A 195 32.15 16.59 -47.27
CA LYS A 195 33.42 17.17 -46.79
C LYS A 195 33.54 17.15 -45.26
N SER A 196 32.43 17.24 -44.52
CA SER A 196 32.40 17.18 -43.06
C SER A 196 32.20 15.78 -42.50
N THR A 197 31.96 14.78 -43.36
CA THR A 197 31.88 13.37 -42.95
C THR A 197 33.29 12.95 -42.51
N ALA A 198 33.45 12.60 -41.24
CA ALA A 198 34.68 11.98 -40.73
C ALA A 198 35.04 10.75 -41.59
N PRO A 199 36.32 10.39 -41.77
CA PRO A 199 36.68 9.23 -42.57
C PRO A 199 36.12 7.97 -41.89
N ILE A 200 34.95 7.53 -42.31
CA ILE A 200 34.51 6.16 -42.08
C ILE A 200 35.16 5.40 -43.23
N GLU A 201 36.29 4.81 -42.91
CA GLU A 201 37.15 4.06 -43.82
C GLU A 201 36.36 2.91 -44.47
N ASN A 202 35.88 3.13 -45.68
CA ASN A 202 35.61 2.10 -46.67
C ASN A 202 36.27 2.57 -47.97
N GLN A 203 37.61 2.68 -47.95
CA GLN A 203 38.37 2.97 -49.15
C GLN A 203 38.79 1.64 -49.79
N THR A 204 38.14 1.27 -50.90
CA THR A 204 38.80 0.49 -51.93
C THR A 204 39.90 1.37 -52.49
N HIS A 205 41.15 1.09 -52.10
CA HIS A 205 42.33 1.78 -52.57
C HIS A 205 42.43 1.71 -54.10
N THR A 206 42.28 2.85 -54.77
CA THR A 206 42.95 3.09 -56.05
C THR A 206 44.35 3.60 -55.74
N GLU A 207 45.33 2.77 -56.06
CA GLU A 207 46.75 3.07 -55.91
C GLU A 207 47.15 4.23 -56.83
N ASN A 208 47.73 5.27 -56.25
CA ASN A 208 48.66 6.15 -56.97
C ASN A 208 50.01 6.06 -56.25
N PRO A 209 51.12 5.94 -56.99
CA PRO A 209 52.44 5.82 -56.40
C PRO A 209 52.99 7.20 -55.99
N GLU A 210 53.99 7.16 -55.10
CA GLU A 210 54.93 8.23 -54.68
C GLU A 210 54.64 8.89 -53.29
N SER A 211 55.62 9.27 -52.46
CA SER A 211 57.08 9.39 -52.60
C SER A 211 57.82 8.86 -51.34
N ARG A 212 58.97 8.23 -51.57
CA ARG A 212 59.69 7.29 -50.71
C ARG A 212 60.84 7.96 -49.95
N THR A 213 60.64 8.31 -48.67
CA THR A 213 61.64 8.18 -47.57
C THR A 213 61.18 8.79 -46.24
N ALA A 214 60.51 9.95 -46.24
CA ALA A 214 60.07 10.63 -45.01
C ALA A 214 58.89 9.96 -44.28
N GLN A 215 58.19 9.02 -44.92
CA GLN A 215 57.05 8.30 -44.33
C GLN A 215 57.42 7.02 -43.56
N ARG A 216 58.66 6.51 -43.67
CA ARG A 216 59.01 5.24 -42.99
C ARG A 216 58.94 5.38 -41.47
N THR A 217 59.51 6.46 -40.92
CA THR A 217 59.46 6.75 -39.47
C THR A 217 58.05 7.09 -39.00
N LYS A 218 57.25 7.83 -39.78
CA LYS A 218 55.85 8.10 -39.46
C LYS A 218 54.97 6.84 -39.49
N LYS A 219 55.16 5.95 -40.47
CA LYS A 219 54.43 4.67 -40.54
C LYS A 219 54.81 3.73 -39.42
N GLU A 220 56.08 3.69 -39.01
CA GLU A 220 56.53 2.83 -37.91
C GLU A 220 56.01 3.33 -36.55
N VAL A 221 56.01 4.65 -36.32
CA VAL A 221 55.45 5.26 -35.11
C VAL A 221 53.93 5.19 -35.06
N LEU A 222 53.25 5.23 -36.22
CA LEU A 222 51.78 5.13 -36.32
C LEU A 222 51.28 3.71 -36.64
N ALA A 223 52.17 2.71 -36.69
CA ALA A 223 51.81 1.33 -37.02
C ALA A 223 50.77 0.72 -36.04
N PHE A 224 50.67 1.26 -34.82
CA PHE A 224 49.65 0.87 -33.84
C PHE A 224 48.23 1.36 -34.21
N LEU A 225 48.09 2.37 -35.06
CA LEU A 225 46.79 2.85 -35.56
C LEU A 225 46.26 1.95 -36.68
N ASP A 226 47.16 1.36 -37.47
CA ASP A 226 46.82 0.45 -38.57
C ASP A 226 46.58 -1.00 -38.09
N GLN A 227 46.94 -1.32 -36.84
CA GLN A 227 46.60 -2.60 -36.22
C GLN A 227 45.10 -2.68 -35.94
N LYS A 228 44.38 -3.42 -36.79
CA LYS A 228 42.96 -3.73 -36.56
C LYS A 228 42.82 -4.35 -35.16
N PRO A 229 42.01 -3.74 -34.27
CA PRO A 229 41.83 -4.29 -32.93
C PRO A 229 41.29 -5.72 -33.06
N THR A 230 41.91 -6.67 -32.35
CA THR A 230 41.53 -8.09 -32.38
C THR A 230 40.07 -8.30 -31.97
N PHE A 231 39.51 -7.35 -31.23
CA PHE A 231 38.13 -7.37 -30.77
C PHE A 231 37.23 -6.53 -31.68
N GLN A 232 36.48 -7.20 -32.55
CA GLN A 232 35.40 -6.60 -33.33
C GLN A 232 34.05 -7.06 -32.74
N PRO A 233 33.39 -6.25 -31.89
CA PRO A 233 32.08 -6.60 -31.39
C PRO A 233 31.09 -6.61 -32.57
N LYS A 234 30.35 -7.71 -32.73
CA LYS A 234 29.25 -7.80 -33.70
C LYS A 234 28.11 -6.90 -33.22
N THR A 235 28.12 -5.64 -33.65
CA THR A 235 27.05 -4.69 -33.35
C THR A 235 25.85 -5.04 -34.24
N ASN A 236 24.77 -5.56 -33.65
CA ASN A 236 23.54 -5.83 -34.39
C ASN A 236 22.99 -4.51 -34.94
N SER A 237 23.00 -4.34 -36.27
CA SER A 237 22.53 -3.12 -36.95
C SER A 237 21.02 -3.00 -36.97
N GLN A 238 20.32 -4.13 -36.92
CA GLN A 238 18.87 -4.21 -36.87
C GLN A 238 18.41 -4.32 -35.42
N VAL A 239 17.45 -3.48 -35.06
CA VAL A 239 16.81 -3.50 -33.74
C VAL A 239 16.13 -4.86 -33.57
N PRO A 240 16.55 -5.68 -32.59
CA PRO A 240 15.92 -6.97 -32.37
C PRO A 240 14.44 -6.80 -32.03
N ASP A 241 13.60 -7.73 -32.50
CA ASP A 241 12.19 -7.78 -32.14
C ASP A 241 12.03 -8.06 -30.62
N PHE A 242 11.88 -6.99 -29.86
CA PHE A 242 11.77 -7.03 -28.41
C PHE A 242 10.50 -7.73 -27.93
N ASP A 243 9.42 -7.71 -28.72
CA ASP A 243 8.17 -8.36 -28.34
C ASP A 243 8.31 -9.88 -28.42
N ARG A 244 8.95 -10.37 -29.49
CA ARG A 244 9.27 -11.79 -29.64
C ARG A 244 10.26 -12.25 -28.58
N LEU A 245 11.30 -11.47 -28.29
CA LEU A 245 12.26 -11.77 -27.22
C LEU A 245 11.59 -11.77 -25.84
N HIS A 246 10.71 -10.82 -25.56
CA HIS A 246 9.98 -10.74 -24.30
C HIS A 246 9.05 -11.95 -24.12
N LYS A 247 8.32 -12.35 -25.17
CA LYS A 247 7.49 -13.56 -25.16
C LYS A 247 8.32 -14.83 -24.99
N ALA A 248 9.52 -14.89 -25.57
CA ALA A 248 10.44 -16.02 -25.38
C ALA A 248 10.94 -16.08 -23.92
N PHE A 249 11.35 -14.95 -23.37
CA PHE A 249 11.82 -14.81 -21.99
C PHE A 249 10.74 -15.18 -20.96
N GLN A 250 9.49 -14.74 -21.18
CA GLN A 250 8.37 -15.13 -20.33
C GLN A 250 8.13 -16.65 -20.36
N ARG A 251 8.12 -17.26 -21.55
CA ARG A 251 7.96 -18.72 -21.71
C ARG A 251 9.10 -19.49 -21.03
N GLU A 252 10.34 -19.01 -21.16
CA GLU A 252 11.49 -19.64 -20.51
C GLU A 252 11.42 -19.50 -18.97
N SER A 253 10.99 -18.35 -18.49
CA SER A 253 10.81 -18.10 -17.04
C SER A 253 9.78 -19.06 -16.44
N LEU A 254 8.68 -19.33 -17.13
CA LEU A 254 7.68 -20.33 -16.73
C LEU A 254 8.28 -21.75 -16.70
N LYS A 255 9.02 -22.14 -17.75
CA LYS A 255 9.72 -23.44 -17.79
C LYS A 255 10.77 -23.60 -16.68
N ARG A 256 11.49 -22.53 -16.33
CA ARG A 256 12.46 -22.53 -15.21
C ARG A 256 11.76 -22.62 -13.86
N ALA A 257 10.56 -22.06 -13.73
CA ALA A 257 9.75 -22.20 -12.52
C ALA A 257 9.27 -23.65 -12.33
N GLU A 258 8.90 -24.34 -13.41
CA GLU A 258 8.53 -25.76 -13.41
C GLU A 258 9.73 -26.68 -13.10
N ARG A 259 10.95 -26.29 -13.51
CA ARG A 259 12.19 -27.09 -13.38
C ARG A 259 12.99 -26.84 -12.09
N LYS A 260 12.39 -26.31 -11.03
CA LYS A 260 13.12 -26.08 -9.78
C LYS A 260 13.51 -27.41 -9.12
N ASN A 261 14.69 -27.92 -9.46
CA ASN A 261 15.44 -28.80 -8.58
C ASN A 261 15.70 -28.03 -7.29
N VAL A 262 15.11 -28.50 -6.18
CA VAL A 262 15.26 -27.90 -4.85
C VAL A 262 16.75 -27.80 -4.53
N THR A 263 17.28 -26.59 -4.39
CA THR A 263 18.67 -26.35 -4.00
C THR A 263 18.92 -27.01 -2.65
N LYS A 264 19.69 -28.10 -2.63
CA LYS A 264 20.15 -28.73 -1.39
C LYS A 264 21.31 -27.89 -0.84
N CYS A 265 21.15 -27.36 0.36
CA CYS A 265 22.21 -26.65 1.07
C CYS A 265 23.36 -27.62 1.37
N GLN A 266 24.47 -27.45 0.65
CA GLN A 266 25.74 -28.08 1.01
C GLN A 266 26.46 -27.15 2.00
N PRO A 267 26.90 -27.64 3.17
CA PRO A 267 27.67 -26.83 4.10
C PRO A 267 29.01 -26.46 3.44
N PHE A 268 29.31 -25.16 3.41
CA PHE A 268 30.58 -24.65 2.89
C PHE A 268 31.40 -24.06 4.03
N HIS A 269 32.70 -24.30 3.99
CA HIS A 269 33.63 -23.82 5.00
C HIS A 269 34.00 -22.36 4.71
N LEU A 270 33.36 -21.45 5.44
CA LEU A 270 33.58 -20.01 5.35
C LEU A 270 34.89 -19.66 6.08
N ARG A 271 35.90 -19.18 5.35
CA ARG A 271 37.20 -18.74 5.91
C ARG A 271 37.08 -17.38 6.64
N THR A 272 36.16 -17.29 7.59
CA THR A 272 35.91 -16.08 8.40
C THR A 272 37.07 -15.75 9.34
N SER A 273 37.93 -16.73 9.66
CA SER A 273 39.12 -16.52 10.50
C SER A 273 40.21 -15.66 9.85
N ILE A 274 40.19 -15.49 8.52
CA ILE A 274 41.20 -14.71 7.78
C ILE A 274 40.70 -13.28 7.49
N LEU A 275 39.43 -12.99 7.76
CA LEU A 275 38.85 -11.66 7.52
C LEU A 275 39.08 -10.76 8.74
N PRO A 276 39.76 -9.61 8.60
CA PRO A 276 39.91 -8.67 9.69
C PRO A 276 38.54 -8.12 10.13
N SER A 277 38.33 -8.07 11.44
CA SER A 277 37.11 -7.51 12.04
C SER A 277 36.95 -6.05 11.62
N ARG A 278 35.87 -5.74 10.90
CA ARG A 278 35.53 -4.37 10.51
C ARG A 278 35.00 -3.65 11.75
N PRO A 279 35.58 -2.52 12.19
CA PRO A 279 35.07 -1.82 13.35
C PRO A 279 33.65 -1.33 13.05
N SER A 280 32.70 -1.94 13.75
CA SER A 280 31.32 -1.48 13.86
C SER A 280 31.35 -0.10 14.54
N ARG A 281 30.70 0.89 13.93
CA ARG A 281 30.40 2.18 14.57
C ARG A 281 29.42 1.95 15.73
N SER A 282 29.93 1.48 16.85
CA SER A 282 29.24 1.47 18.13
C SER A 282 30.16 2.13 19.14
N SER A 283 29.63 3.21 19.71
CA SER A 283 30.22 4.07 20.73
C SER A 283 30.88 3.30 21.88
N SER A 284 32.18 3.56 22.08
CA SER A 284 32.80 3.55 23.40
C SER A 284 34.10 4.33 23.32
N GLU A 285 34.20 5.37 24.14
CA GLU A 285 35.42 6.10 24.45
C GLU A 285 36.51 5.12 24.91
N LYS A 286 37.70 5.23 24.31
CA LYS A 286 39.01 4.97 24.94
C LYS A 286 40.13 5.42 24.00
N GLU A 287 41.18 5.87 24.64
CA GLU A 287 42.27 6.67 24.11
C GLU A 287 43.31 5.87 23.29
N GLN A 288 44.03 6.63 22.46
CA GLN A 288 45.36 6.41 21.89
C GLN A 288 45.55 5.40 20.72
N GLU A 289 45.83 5.97 19.54
CA GLU A 289 47.02 5.79 18.67
C GLU A 289 46.65 6.21 17.23
N PRO A 290 47.30 7.22 16.62
CA PRO A 290 46.92 7.70 15.30
C PRO A 290 47.56 6.84 14.20
N ILE A 291 46.82 5.83 13.71
CA ILE A 291 47.16 5.15 12.46
C ILE A 291 47.00 6.16 11.32
N VAL A 292 48.14 6.57 10.76
CA VAL A 292 48.29 7.44 9.59
C VAL A 292 47.73 6.74 8.36
N SER A 293 46.41 6.80 8.16
CA SER A 293 45.81 6.48 6.87
C SER A 293 45.76 7.77 6.04
N ALA A 294 46.57 7.78 4.98
CA ALA A 294 46.72 8.87 4.04
C ALA A 294 45.40 9.17 3.30
N VAL A 295 44.52 9.93 3.96
CA VAL A 295 43.50 10.71 3.27
C VAL A 295 44.24 11.85 2.61
N LEU A 296 44.32 11.84 1.27
CA LEU A 296 44.80 12.96 0.48
C LEU A 296 43.88 14.17 0.73
N LYS A 297 44.17 14.91 1.79
CA LYS A 297 43.62 16.23 2.06
C LYS A 297 44.19 17.15 0.99
N ARG A 298 43.34 17.56 0.06
CA ARG A 298 43.63 18.66 -0.86
C ARG A 298 44.20 19.82 -0.05
N SER A 299 45.42 20.23 -0.36
CA SER A 299 46.11 21.32 0.34
C SER A 299 45.26 22.59 0.26
N ASN A 300 44.68 23.00 1.38
CA ASN A 300 44.15 24.35 1.53
C ASN A 300 45.33 25.25 1.90
N SER A 301 46.09 25.69 0.89
CA SER A 301 47.23 26.60 1.04
C SER A 301 46.80 28.05 1.33
N PHE A 302 45.85 28.24 2.25
CA PHE A 302 45.43 29.56 2.75
C PHE A 302 45.25 29.61 4.29
N GLY A 303 45.74 28.59 5.02
CA GLY A 303 45.85 28.64 6.49
C GLY A 303 47.04 29.44 7.01
N GLY A 304 47.87 30.03 6.13
CA GLY A 304 49.08 30.77 6.51
C GLY A 304 48.84 32.15 7.14
N LEU A 305 47.60 32.63 7.23
CA LEU A 305 47.30 33.95 7.81
C LEU A 305 46.85 33.89 9.28
N THR A 306 46.55 32.70 9.82
CA THR A 306 46.20 32.56 11.25
C THR A 306 47.40 32.27 12.15
N SER A 307 48.60 32.15 11.57
CA SER A 307 49.87 31.93 12.27
C SER A 307 50.80 33.15 12.21
N LEU A 308 50.25 34.34 11.94
CA LEU A 308 51.01 35.58 12.06
C LEU A 308 51.29 35.84 13.54
N SER A 309 52.57 36.01 13.88
CA SER A 309 53.03 36.35 15.21
C SER A 309 52.35 37.63 15.73
N THR A 310 52.28 37.78 17.05
CA THR A 310 51.76 38.98 17.73
C THR A 310 52.54 40.27 17.38
N ASP A 311 53.68 40.15 16.70
CA ASP A 311 54.55 41.25 16.25
C ASP A 311 54.30 41.71 14.81
N THR A 312 53.33 41.14 14.10
CA THR A 312 52.98 41.64 12.75
C THR A 312 52.06 42.85 12.90
N LEU A 313 52.56 44.05 12.53
CA LEU A 313 51.77 45.28 12.50
C LEU A 313 50.44 45.02 11.76
N PRO A 314 49.28 45.47 12.29
CA PRO A 314 47.99 45.30 11.63
C PRO A 314 48.10 45.82 10.19
N THR A 315 48.12 44.90 9.21
CA THR A 315 48.04 45.30 7.82
C THR A 315 46.67 45.93 7.64
N TYR A 316 46.63 47.25 7.42
CA TYR A 316 45.39 47.99 7.24
C TYR A 316 44.56 47.29 6.16
N ILE A 317 43.47 46.66 6.59
CA ILE A 317 42.59 45.92 5.69
C ILE A 317 42.01 46.96 4.73
N THR A 318 42.29 46.82 3.44
CA THR A 318 41.72 47.69 2.41
C THR A 318 40.20 47.52 2.37
N ASP A 319 39.47 48.57 1.97
CA ASP A 319 38.00 48.52 1.92
C ASP A 319 37.48 47.39 1.01
N ALA A 320 38.22 47.08 -0.05
CA ALA A 320 37.96 45.93 -0.93
C ALA A 320 38.06 44.59 -0.20
N ALA A 321 39.04 44.41 0.70
CA ALA A 321 39.15 43.20 1.50
C ALA A 321 38.00 43.09 2.53
N ARG A 322 37.59 44.19 3.17
CA ARG A 322 36.38 44.22 4.04
C ARG A 322 35.13 43.80 3.27
N LYS A 323 34.88 44.40 2.09
CA LYS A 323 33.70 44.09 1.26
C LYS A 323 33.69 42.63 0.82
N ARG A 324 34.84 42.06 0.45
CA ARG A 324 34.96 40.62 0.13
C ARG A 324 34.65 39.74 1.34
N CYS A 325 35.22 40.03 2.51
CA CYS A 325 34.96 39.25 3.73
C CYS A 325 33.48 39.31 4.14
N MET A 326 32.84 40.49 4.04
CA MET A 326 31.40 40.63 4.31
C MET A 326 30.54 39.86 3.31
N ALA A 327 30.87 39.88 2.02
CA ALA A 327 30.16 39.11 1.00
C ALA A 327 30.29 37.59 1.24
N ILE A 328 31.48 37.13 1.64
CA ILE A 328 31.72 35.72 2.00
C ILE A 328 30.87 35.33 3.22
N ARG A 329 30.88 36.13 4.30
CA ARG A 329 30.05 35.87 5.49
C ARG A 329 28.57 35.78 5.14
N LYS A 330 28.04 36.77 4.39
CA LYS A 330 26.64 36.77 3.93
C LYS A 330 26.31 35.54 3.06
N SER A 331 27.24 35.12 2.19
CA SER A 331 27.06 33.93 1.34
C SER A 331 27.00 32.64 2.17
N VAL A 332 27.86 32.52 3.19
CA VAL A 332 27.86 31.39 4.12
C VAL A 332 26.57 31.35 4.93
N GLU A 333 26.15 32.47 5.51
CA GLU A 333 24.91 32.58 6.28
C GLU A 333 23.68 32.23 5.44
N GLN A 334 23.61 32.70 4.20
CA GLN A 334 22.53 32.34 3.27
C GLN A 334 22.52 30.85 2.93
N LYS A 335 23.69 30.20 2.86
CA LYS A 335 23.80 28.77 2.62
C LYS A 335 23.34 27.98 3.85
N GLU A 336 23.75 28.39 5.05
CA GLU A 336 23.36 27.78 6.32
C GLU A 336 21.86 27.90 6.57
N SER A 337 21.27 29.08 6.32
CA SER A 337 19.83 29.29 6.43
C SER A 337 19.04 28.36 5.49
N LYS A 338 19.46 28.23 4.22
CA LYS A 338 18.84 27.28 3.27
C LYS A 338 18.99 25.82 3.71
N GLU A 339 20.13 25.48 4.31
CA GLU A 339 20.38 24.14 4.84
C GLU A 339 19.50 23.85 6.07
N GLN A 340 19.34 24.82 6.98
CA GLN A 340 18.42 24.76 8.11
C GLN A 340 16.96 24.60 7.65
N GLU A 341 16.52 25.37 6.64
CA GLU A 341 15.18 25.23 6.06
C GLU A 341 14.97 23.83 5.46
N SER A 342 15.97 23.28 4.78
CA SER A 342 15.94 21.93 4.21
C SER A 342 15.87 20.84 5.29
N THR A 343 16.65 20.97 6.37
CA THR A 343 16.60 20.02 7.49
C THR A 343 15.27 20.10 8.23
N GLU A 344 14.73 21.31 8.46
CA GLU A 344 13.41 21.51 9.06
C GLU A 344 12.28 20.99 8.15
N TRP A 345 12.40 21.15 6.84
CA TRP A 345 11.47 20.57 5.88
C TRP A 345 11.49 19.04 5.95
N MET A 346 12.68 18.41 5.96
CA MET A 346 12.82 16.96 6.08
C MET A 346 12.23 16.45 7.40
N ARG A 347 12.47 17.17 8.50
CA ARG A 347 11.91 16.84 9.82
C ARG A 347 10.39 16.91 9.82
N ARG A 348 9.80 17.98 9.27
CA ARG A 348 8.34 18.14 9.11
C ARG A 348 7.75 17.05 8.22
N HIS A 349 8.39 16.75 7.10
CA HIS A 349 7.98 15.70 6.18
C HIS A 349 8.00 14.32 6.86
N ARG A 350 9.08 13.99 7.59
CA ARG A 350 9.20 12.74 8.34
C ARG A 350 8.10 12.60 9.40
N LYS A 351 7.84 13.67 10.16
CA LYS A 351 6.74 13.69 11.15
C LYS A 351 5.39 13.45 10.50
N ARG A 352 5.09 14.13 9.38
CA ARG A 352 3.85 13.93 8.61
C ARG A 352 3.72 12.50 8.08
N SER A 353 4.78 11.96 7.49
CA SER A 353 4.81 10.59 6.97
C SER A 353 4.58 9.56 8.09
N GLN A 354 5.19 9.75 9.26
CA GLN A 354 5.00 8.86 10.40
C GLN A 354 3.57 8.95 10.95
N ALA A 355 2.97 10.14 11.02
CA ALA A 355 1.58 10.32 11.40
C ALA A 355 0.64 9.60 10.41
N MET A 356 0.87 9.79 9.11
CA MET A 356 0.13 9.10 8.07
C MET A 356 0.27 7.57 8.20
N LYS A 357 1.49 7.05 8.39
CA LYS A 357 1.73 5.62 8.62
C LYS A 357 0.92 5.09 9.81
N LYS A 358 0.83 5.83 10.91
CA LYS A 358 0.00 5.45 12.07
C LYS A 358 -1.47 5.37 11.71
N THR A 359 -2.01 6.39 11.02
CA THR A 359 -3.43 6.41 10.62
C THR A 359 -3.78 5.26 9.67
N VAL A 360 -2.91 4.99 8.69
CA VAL A 360 -3.08 3.87 7.75
C VAL A 360 -3.00 2.54 8.48
N ALA A 361 -2.06 2.37 9.42
CA ALA A 361 -1.93 1.15 10.21
C ALA A 361 -3.17 0.89 11.07
N VAL A 362 -3.72 1.91 11.73
CA VAL A 362 -4.97 1.78 12.50
C VAL A 362 -6.12 1.39 11.58
N ARG A 363 -6.29 2.07 10.44
CA ARG A 363 -7.35 1.75 9.49
C ARG A 363 -7.22 0.33 8.93
N ALA A 364 -6.01 -0.11 8.61
CA ALA A 364 -5.74 -1.46 8.14
C ALA A 364 -6.12 -2.51 9.21
N LYS A 365 -5.78 -2.26 10.48
CA LYS A 365 -6.17 -3.15 11.60
C LYS A 365 -7.68 -3.26 11.76
N VAL A 366 -8.42 -2.17 11.62
CA VAL A 366 -9.90 -2.19 11.74
C VAL A 366 -10.55 -2.95 10.57
N MET A 367 -9.90 -2.95 9.40
CA MET A 367 -10.39 -3.68 8.22
C MET A 367 -9.93 -5.14 8.18
N ASP A 368 -9.00 -5.54 9.05
CA ASP A 368 -8.55 -6.92 9.18
C ASP A 368 -9.53 -7.70 10.06
N PRO A 369 -10.21 -8.74 9.55
CA PRO A 369 -11.06 -9.60 10.37
C PRO A 369 -10.28 -10.35 11.46
N HIS A 370 -8.95 -10.47 11.32
CA HIS A 370 -8.09 -11.20 12.23
C HIS A 370 -7.28 -10.24 13.12
N SER A 371 -7.69 -10.11 14.38
CA SER A 371 -6.89 -9.42 15.39
C SER A 371 -5.62 -10.20 15.74
N SER A 372 -4.51 -9.50 15.90
CA SER A 372 -3.25 -10.12 16.31
C SER A 372 -3.38 -10.78 17.69
N LEU A 373 -2.81 -11.98 17.86
CA LEU A 373 -2.82 -12.71 19.13
C LEU A 373 -2.27 -11.87 20.30
N LYS A 374 -1.28 -11.02 20.04
CA LYS A 374 -0.69 -10.13 21.06
C LYS A 374 -1.70 -9.10 21.59
N GLU A 375 -2.62 -8.64 20.74
CA GLU A 375 -3.64 -7.65 21.10
C GLU A 375 -4.79 -8.32 21.86
N VAL A 376 -5.21 -9.51 21.41
CA VAL A 376 -6.30 -10.28 22.02
C VAL A 376 -5.92 -10.91 23.36
N TYR A 377 -4.64 -11.23 23.57
CA TYR A 377 -4.15 -11.91 24.79
C TYR A 377 -4.52 -11.16 26.07
N HIS A 378 -4.27 -9.86 26.13
CA HIS A 378 -4.53 -9.05 27.32
C HIS A 378 -6.03 -8.92 27.62
N GLU A 379 -6.85 -8.79 26.58
CA GLU A 379 -8.30 -8.69 26.72
C GLU A 379 -8.90 -10.01 27.17
N LYS A 380 -8.45 -11.14 26.60
CA LYS A 380 -8.86 -12.48 27.05
C LYS A 380 -8.46 -12.74 28.49
N LEU A 381 -7.25 -12.36 28.89
CA LEU A 381 -6.79 -12.51 30.27
C LEU A 381 -7.69 -11.73 31.25
N LYS A 382 -8.14 -10.52 30.87
CA LYS A 382 -9.10 -9.74 31.65
C LYS A 382 -10.45 -10.44 31.75
N GLN A 383 -10.99 -10.94 30.63
CA GLN A 383 -12.25 -11.71 30.61
C GLN A 383 -12.19 -12.93 31.53
N HIS A 384 -11.08 -13.68 31.52
CA HIS A 384 -10.92 -14.83 32.42
C HIS A 384 -10.88 -14.43 33.90
N ARG A 385 -10.18 -13.34 34.24
CA ARG A 385 -10.16 -12.81 35.62
C ARG A 385 -11.56 -12.40 36.08
N GLU A 386 -12.33 -11.73 35.22
CA GLU A 386 -13.70 -11.31 35.55
C GLU A 386 -14.63 -12.51 35.70
N ALA A 387 -14.53 -13.51 34.82
CA ALA A 387 -15.29 -14.75 34.93
C ALA A 387 -14.97 -15.51 36.23
N ASP A 388 -13.70 -15.57 36.64
CA ASP A 388 -13.30 -16.20 37.91
C ASP A 388 -13.89 -15.47 39.12
N GLN A 389 -13.90 -14.14 39.08
CA GLN A 389 -14.53 -13.33 40.12
C GLN A 389 -16.05 -13.56 40.18
N GLN A 390 -16.71 -13.64 39.02
CA GLN A 390 -18.15 -13.94 38.94
C GLN A 390 -18.46 -15.32 39.52
N ARG A 391 -17.75 -16.37 39.10
CA ARG A 391 -17.89 -17.72 39.66
C ARG A 391 -17.70 -17.75 41.18
N THR A 392 -16.73 -17.00 41.68
CA THR A 392 -16.49 -16.90 43.13
C THR A 392 -17.65 -16.23 43.86
N ARG A 393 -18.28 -15.21 43.27
CA ARG A 393 -19.45 -14.54 43.84
C ARG A 393 -20.67 -15.45 43.84
N GLU A 394 -20.92 -16.14 42.74
CA GLU A 394 -22.00 -17.12 42.60
C GLU A 394 -21.86 -18.23 43.65
N TYR A 395 -20.67 -18.83 43.75
CA TYR A 395 -20.38 -19.84 44.76
C TYR A 395 -20.63 -19.35 46.19
N LYS A 396 -20.21 -18.12 46.52
CA LYS A 396 -20.47 -17.53 47.85
C LYS A 396 -21.97 -17.34 48.10
N LYS A 397 -22.73 -16.91 47.09
CA LYS A 397 -24.18 -16.73 47.20
C LYS A 397 -24.88 -18.08 47.41
N GLU A 398 -24.50 -19.12 46.68
CA GLU A 398 -25.00 -20.48 46.88
C GLU A 398 -24.70 -20.98 48.30
N LEU A 399 -23.48 -20.73 48.80
CA LEU A 399 -23.10 -21.10 50.15
C LEU A 399 -23.95 -20.40 51.22
N GLN A 400 -24.29 -19.12 51.00
CA GLN A 400 -25.19 -18.37 51.87
C GLN A 400 -26.62 -18.91 51.82
N ASP A 401 -27.12 -19.25 50.63
CA ASP A 401 -28.45 -19.81 50.43
C ASP A 401 -28.58 -21.22 51.04
N ILE A 402 -27.57 -22.08 50.89
CA ILE A 402 -27.48 -23.37 51.59
C ILE A 402 -27.52 -23.15 53.11
N LYS A 403 -26.72 -22.20 53.64
CA LYS A 403 -26.73 -21.89 55.07
C LYS A 403 -28.10 -21.42 55.53
N ALA A 404 -28.75 -20.52 54.79
CA ALA A 404 -30.09 -20.03 55.11
C ALA A 404 -31.13 -21.16 55.15
N ARG A 405 -31.09 -22.08 54.17
CA ARG A 405 -31.97 -23.26 54.17
C ARG A 405 -31.72 -24.19 55.35
N VAL A 406 -30.47 -24.41 55.69
CA VAL A 406 -30.08 -25.25 56.84
C VAL A 406 -30.49 -24.60 58.15
N THR A 407 -30.36 -23.28 58.30
CA THR A 407 -30.77 -22.57 59.53
C THR A 407 -32.28 -22.49 59.71
N VAL A 408 -33.07 -22.39 58.64
CA VAL A 408 -34.54 -22.32 58.72
C VAL A 408 -35.16 -23.70 58.97
N ARG A 409 -34.47 -24.78 58.62
CA ARG A 409 -35.00 -26.14 58.79
C ARG A 409 -35.01 -26.52 60.27
N PRO A 410 -36.19 -26.71 60.90
CA PRO A 410 -36.26 -27.05 62.32
C PRO A 410 -35.68 -28.44 62.55
N TYR A 411 -35.01 -28.62 63.68
CA TYR A 411 -34.43 -29.90 64.07
C TYR A 411 -35.52 -30.95 64.33
N LEU A 412 -35.17 -32.23 64.29
CA LEU A 412 -36.16 -33.30 64.49
C LEU A 412 -36.87 -33.20 65.84
N PHE A 413 -36.14 -32.93 66.93
CA PHE A 413 -36.72 -32.74 68.25
C PHE A 413 -37.65 -31.51 68.32
N GLU A 414 -37.29 -30.44 67.60
CA GLU A 414 -38.11 -29.23 67.50
C GLU A 414 -39.39 -29.50 66.70
N GLN A 415 -39.29 -30.26 65.60
CA GLN A 415 -40.45 -30.70 64.82
C GLN A 415 -41.39 -31.58 65.64
N VAL A 416 -40.85 -32.52 66.43
CA VAL A 416 -41.66 -33.36 67.34
C VAL A 416 -42.34 -32.49 68.40
N SER A 417 -41.61 -31.54 68.99
CA SER A 417 -42.17 -30.58 69.95
C SER A 417 -43.29 -29.72 69.34
N GLN A 418 -43.08 -29.17 68.14
CA GLN A 418 -44.09 -28.41 67.40
C GLN A 418 -45.33 -29.26 67.07
N LYS A 419 -45.14 -30.51 66.64
CA LYS A 419 -46.26 -31.42 66.36
C LYS A 419 -47.03 -31.79 67.63
N ASN A 420 -46.34 -32.06 68.73
CA ASN A 420 -46.96 -32.37 70.02
C ASN A 420 -47.73 -31.15 70.55
N ALA A 421 -47.12 -29.96 70.53
CA ALA A 421 -47.78 -28.72 70.93
C ALA A 421 -49.01 -28.42 70.06
N LYS A 422 -48.93 -28.65 68.74
CA LYS A 422 -50.08 -28.52 67.84
C LYS A 422 -51.17 -29.53 68.18
N ALA A 423 -50.82 -30.80 68.40
CA ALA A 423 -51.78 -31.84 68.76
C ALA A 423 -52.44 -31.56 70.12
N ASP A 424 -51.70 -31.06 71.10
CA ASP A 424 -52.22 -30.65 72.40
C ASP A 424 -53.14 -29.44 72.27
N ALA A 425 -52.77 -28.43 71.49
CA ALA A 425 -53.63 -27.27 71.22
C ALA A 425 -54.93 -27.69 70.50
N GLU A 426 -54.84 -28.60 69.52
CA GLU A 426 -56.01 -29.18 68.85
C GLU A 426 -56.87 -30.00 69.82
N ARG A 427 -56.26 -30.75 70.75
CA ARG A 427 -57.00 -31.48 71.80
C ARG A 427 -57.78 -30.51 72.68
N ILE A 428 -57.11 -29.48 73.20
CA ILE A 428 -57.74 -28.44 74.04
C ILE A 428 -58.87 -27.76 73.27
N TYR A 429 -58.66 -27.42 71.99
CA TYR A 429 -59.68 -26.82 71.13
C TYR A 429 -60.90 -27.75 70.97
N ARG A 430 -60.69 -29.04 70.65
CA ARG A 430 -61.77 -30.02 70.51
C ARG A 430 -62.52 -30.25 71.82
N ASP A 431 -61.82 -30.28 72.94
CA ASP A 431 -62.43 -30.44 74.26
C ASP A 431 -63.28 -29.23 74.62
N LYS A 432 -62.78 -28.00 74.37
CA LYS A 432 -63.54 -26.76 74.57
C LYS A 432 -64.78 -26.66 73.68
N LEU A 433 -64.67 -27.08 72.41
CA LEU A 433 -65.84 -27.15 71.52
C LEU A 433 -66.89 -28.14 72.02
N ARG A 434 -66.44 -29.29 72.54
CA ARG A 434 -67.31 -30.32 73.12
C ARG A 434 -68.00 -29.84 74.39
N GLU A 435 -67.28 -29.16 75.29
CA GLU A 435 -67.84 -28.49 76.48
C GLU A 435 -68.90 -27.44 76.11
N ALA A 436 -68.71 -26.72 75.00
CA ALA A 436 -69.66 -25.74 74.48
C ALA A 436 -70.80 -26.35 73.64
N GLY A 437 -70.81 -27.68 73.41
CA GLY A 437 -71.81 -28.37 72.59
C GLY A 437 -71.76 -28.07 71.09
N LEU A 438 -70.62 -27.59 70.57
CA LEU A 438 -70.44 -27.19 69.17
C LEU A 438 -69.57 -28.18 68.39
N ASN A 439 -69.90 -28.40 67.11
CA ASN A 439 -69.14 -29.29 66.23
C ASN A 439 -68.02 -28.54 65.47
N GLU A 440 -66.88 -29.20 65.27
CA GLU A 440 -65.70 -28.61 64.59
C GLU A 440 -66.02 -28.15 63.14
N GLN A 441 -66.86 -28.90 62.42
CA GLN A 441 -67.30 -28.57 61.06
C GLN A 441 -68.18 -27.32 61.02
N PHE A 442 -68.99 -27.10 62.06
CA PHE A 442 -69.84 -25.91 62.17
C PHE A 442 -69.01 -24.64 62.33
N VAL A 443 -67.98 -24.68 63.18
CA VAL A 443 -67.06 -23.55 63.38
C VAL A 443 -66.24 -23.26 62.12
N LYS A 444 -65.80 -24.29 61.38
CA LYS A 444 -65.10 -24.10 60.10
C LYS A 444 -66.00 -23.46 59.05
N THR A 445 -67.22 -23.96 58.87
CA THR A 445 -68.18 -23.41 57.90
C THR A 445 -68.54 -21.96 58.22
N LYS A 446 -68.88 -21.65 59.49
CA LYS A 446 -69.19 -20.28 59.91
C LYS A 446 -67.97 -19.34 59.90
N GLY A 447 -66.78 -19.88 60.14
CA GLY A 447 -65.53 -19.12 60.04
C GLY A 447 -65.11 -18.82 58.60
N GLU A 448 -65.38 -19.72 57.65
CA GLU A 448 -65.17 -19.49 56.21
C GLU A 448 -66.16 -18.47 55.65
N ASP A 449 -67.44 -18.56 56.05
CA ASP A 449 -68.47 -17.56 55.73
C ASP A 449 -68.02 -16.14 56.16
N TRP A 450 -67.44 -16.01 57.37
CA TRP A 450 -66.94 -14.74 57.90
C TRP A 450 -65.68 -14.22 57.20
N LYS A 451 -64.72 -15.09 56.85
CA LYS A 451 -63.50 -14.72 56.11
C LYS A 451 -63.80 -14.23 54.70
N SER A 452 -64.83 -14.78 54.05
CA SER A 452 -65.27 -14.35 52.72
C SER A 452 -65.88 -12.94 52.74
N THR A 453 -66.61 -12.61 53.82
CA THR A 453 -67.19 -11.26 54.01
C THR A 453 -66.18 -10.21 54.43
N ASP A 454 -65.17 -10.56 55.24
CA ASP A 454 -64.10 -9.61 55.64
C ASP A 454 -63.17 -9.25 54.45
N ALA A 455 -62.87 -10.21 53.57
CA ALA A 455 -62.10 -9.95 52.34
C ALA A 455 -62.82 -8.94 51.41
N MET A 456 -64.15 -8.93 51.40
CA MET A 456 -64.96 -7.96 50.66
C MET A 456 -65.00 -6.58 51.34
N CYS A 457 -65.02 -6.51 52.67
CA CYS A 457 -65.06 -5.25 53.43
C CYS A 457 -63.72 -4.46 53.34
N TYR A 458 -62.57 -5.14 53.40
CA TYR A 458 -61.27 -4.49 53.24
C TYR A 458 -61.01 -4.01 51.79
N SER A 459 -61.56 -4.66 50.77
CA SER A 459 -61.41 -4.21 49.37
C SER A 459 -62.21 -2.94 49.03
N SER A 460 -63.29 -2.64 49.78
CA SER A 460 -64.14 -1.47 49.56
C SER A 460 -63.57 -0.20 50.23
N ILE A 461 -62.91 -0.33 51.38
CA ILE A 461 -62.30 0.79 52.11
C ILE A 461 -61.08 1.37 51.37
N TYR A 462 -60.29 0.54 50.68
CA TYR A 462 -59.15 1.02 49.88
C TYR A 462 -59.55 1.71 48.56
N ASN A 463 -60.73 1.42 48.00
CA ASN A 463 -61.19 2.05 46.76
C ASN A 463 -61.84 3.44 46.99
N VAL A 464 -62.42 3.70 48.16
CA VAL A 464 -62.96 5.04 48.50
C VAL A 464 -61.86 6.03 48.88
N ALA A 465 -60.73 5.57 49.42
CA ALA A 465 -59.58 6.44 49.76
C ALA A 465 -58.74 6.88 48.55
N LEU A 466 -58.68 6.07 47.49
CA LEU A 466 -57.93 6.39 46.26
C LEU A 466 -58.70 7.32 45.30
N HIS A 467 -60.04 7.35 45.37
CA HIS A 467 -60.83 8.22 44.47
C HIS A 467 -61.02 9.66 45.01
N ASN A 468 -60.76 9.90 46.30
CA ASN A 468 -60.80 11.24 46.91
C ASN A 468 -59.44 11.97 46.91
N THR A 469 -58.34 11.29 46.55
CA THR A 469 -57.00 11.89 46.46
C THR A 469 -56.63 12.38 45.06
N VAL A 470 -57.40 12.04 44.03
CA VAL A 470 -57.22 12.53 42.63
C VAL A 470 -58.07 13.77 42.33
N ARG A 471 -58.83 14.29 43.30
CA ARG A 471 -59.62 15.53 43.16
C ARG A 471 -59.02 16.74 43.90
N LEU A 472 -57.80 16.62 44.41
CA LEU A 472 -57.03 17.66 45.11
C LEU A 472 -55.55 17.69 44.69
N LEU A 473 -55.30 17.50 43.41
CA LEU A 473 -54.14 17.97 42.64
C LEU A 473 -54.68 18.43 41.28
#